data_AF-A0A3D3G7R8-F1
#
_entry.id   AF-A0A3D3G7R8-F1
#
_cell.length_a   1.000
_cell.length_b   1.000
_cell.length_c   1.000
_cell.angle_alpha   90.00
_cell.angle_beta   90.00
_cell.angle_gamma   90.00
#
_symmetry.space_group_name_H-M   'P 1'
#
loop_
_entity.id
_entity.type
_entity.pdbx_description
1 polymer ?
#
loop_
_entity_poly.entity_id
_entity_poly.type
_entity_poly.pdbx_seq_one_letter_code
_entity_poly.pdbx_strand_id
1 'polypeptide(L)'
;MDFKVLLQRARQIRRKYSEFETKKYGKPWNKAQIMQGLVGDIGDLMKLVMVKEGVREIQDVDVRLKHELADCLWAVMILADEYGVDLEKSFLETMAELEKKF
;
A
#
# COMPACT_ATOMS: atom_id res chain seq x y z
N MET A 1 4.99 16.05 -5.74
CA MET A 1 5.82 15.24 -4.82
C MET A 1 6.57 14.23 -5.67
N ASP A 2 7.89 14.18 -5.57
CA ASP A 2 8.69 13.26 -6.37
C ASP A 2 8.42 11.81 -5.89
N PHE A 3 7.98 10.93 -6.79
CA PHE A 3 7.70 9.52 -6.49
C PHE A 3 8.92 8.83 -5.87
N LYS A 4 10.13 9.23 -6.26
CA LYS A 4 11.39 8.72 -5.68
C LYS A 4 11.51 9.05 -4.21
N VAL A 5 11.07 10.23 -3.77
CA VAL A 5 11.08 10.63 -2.35
C VAL A 5 10.13 9.75 -1.54
N LEU A 6 8.94 9.47 -2.07
CA LEU A 6 8.00 8.54 -1.44
C LEU A 6 8.56 7.13 -1.36
N LEU A 7 9.16 6.63 -2.45
CA LEU A 7 9.74 5.29 -2.47
C LEU A 7 10.90 5.14 -1.50
N GLN A 8 11.76 6.16 -1.39
CA GLN A 8 12.81 6.20 -0.37
C GLN A 8 12.24 6.13 1.05
N ARG A 9 11.16 6.87 1.32
CA ARG A 9 10.48 6.82 2.62
C ARG A 9 9.86 5.45 2.87
N ALA A 10 9.20 4.85 1.87
CA ALA A 10 8.63 3.52 1.98
C ALA A 10 9.69 2.48 2.32
N ARG A 11 10.84 2.49 1.62
CA ARG A 11 12.00 1.62 1.88
C ARG A 11 12.55 1.78 3.29
N GLN A 12 12.63 3.01 3.82
CA GLN A 12 13.06 3.23 5.21
C GLN A 12 12.12 2.53 6.21
N ILE A 13 10.82 2.61 5.98
CA ILE A 13 9.83 1.95 6.82
C ILE A 13 9.91 0.42 6.65
N ARG A 14 10.06 -0.10 5.43
CA ARG A 14 10.25 -1.53 5.18
C ARG A 14 11.44 -2.10 5.94
N ARG A 15 12.57 -1.38 5.98
CA ARG A 15 13.75 -1.78 6.79
C ARG A 15 13.43 -1.91 8.27
N LYS A 16 12.69 -0.95 8.85
CA LYS A 16 12.26 -1.03 10.25
C LYS A 16 11.36 -2.25 10.51
N TYR A 17 10.44 -2.54 9.59
CA TYR A 17 9.63 -3.77 9.67
C TYR A 17 10.50 -5.03 9.56
N SER A 18 11.48 -5.08 8.65
CA SER A 18 12.39 -6.22 8.52
C SER A 18 13.20 -6.48 9.80
N GLU A 19 13.67 -5.42 10.46
CA GLU A 19 14.35 -5.53 11.76
C GLU A 19 13.42 -6.06 12.84
N PHE A 20 12.19 -5.55 12.91
CA PHE A 20 11.16 -6.01 13.84
C PHE A 20 10.78 -7.48 13.60
N GLU A 21 10.54 -7.86 12.36
CA GLU A 21 10.21 -9.22 11.94
C GLU A 21 11.35 -10.19 12.25
N THR A 22 12.60 -9.79 11.99
CA THR A 22 13.77 -10.61 12.34
C THR A 22 13.85 -10.84 13.84
N LYS A 23 13.63 -9.79 14.66
CA LYS A 23 13.62 -9.92 16.13
C LYS A 23 12.48 -10.81 16.63
N LYS A 24 11.30 -10.74 16.02
CA LYS A 24 10.09 -11.42 16.48
C LYS A 24 9.93 -12.85 15.94
N TYR A 25 10.34 -13.08 14.70
CA TYR A 25 10.08 -14.30 13.93
C TYR A 25 11.35 -14.97 13.40
N GLY A 26 12.53 -14.42 13.68
CA GLY A 26 13.83 -14.95 13.24
C GLY A 26 14.19 -14.66 11.79
N LYS A 27 13.29 -14.05 11.01
CA LYS A 27 13.50 -13.68 9.60
C LYS A 27 12.57 -12.53 9.18
N PRO A 28 12.95 -11.73 8.18
CA PRO A 28 12.03 -10.77 7.58
C PRO A 28 10.89 -11.48 6.85
N TRP A 29 9.77 -10.79 6.71
CA TRP A 29 8.67 -11.20 5.85
C TRP A 29 9.12 -11.27 4.40
N ASN A 30 8.70 -12.34 3.73
CA ASN A 30 8.88 -12.50 2.30
C ASN A 30 7.81 -11.71 1.51
N LYS A 31 7.96 -11.65 0.19
CA LYS A 31 7.04 -10.90 -0.70
C LYS A 31 5.58 -11.39 -0.60
N ALA A 32 5.36 -12.69 -0.40
CA ALA A 32 4.02 -13.24 -0.23
C ALA A 32 3.37 -12.80 1.09
N GLN A 33 4.14 -12.69 2.17
CA GLN A 33 3.65 -12.17 3.45
C GLN A 33 3.35 -10.66 3.38
N ILE A 34 4.14 -9.89 2.62
CA ILE A 34 3.84 -8.47 2.35
C ILE A 34 2.51 -8.36 1.59
N MET A 35 2.31 -9.18 0.55
CA MET A 35 1.04 -9.23 -0.19
C MET A 35 -0.14 -9.65 0.71
N GLN A 36 0.07 -10.61 1.62
CA GLN A 36 -0.94 -11.00 2.59
C GLN A 36 -1.31 -9.84 3.54
N GLY A 37 -0.33 -9.06 3.99
CA GLY A 37 -0.55 -7.83 4.75
C GLY A 37 -1.43 -6.84 3.99
N LEU A 38 -1.07 -6.56 2.72
CA LEU A 38 -1.86 -5.68 1.83
C LEU A 38 -3.32 -6.14 1.70
N VAL A 39 -3.59 -7.45 1.60
CA VAL A 39 -4.98 -7.93 1.54
C VAL A 39 -5.74 -7.62 2.83
N GLY A 40 -5.07 -7.65 3.98
CA GLY A 40 -5.63 -7.20 5.26
C GLY A 40 -6.03 -5.72 5.20
N ASP A 41 -5.10 -4.86 4.80
CA ASP A 41 -5.30 -3.41 4.69
C ASP A 41 -6.40 -3.06 3.68
N ILE A 42 -6.48 -3.77 2.54
CA ILE A 42 -7.59 -3.64 1.57
C ILE A 42 -8.93 -4.01 2.21
N GLY A 43 -8.96 -5.05 3.05
CA GLY A 43 -10.16 -5.45 3.77
C GLY A 43 -10.65 -4.39 4.75
N ASP A 44 -9.72 -3.68 5.41
CA ASP A 44 -10.05 -2.57 6.30
C ASP A 44 -10.46 -1.32 5.52
N LEU A 45 -9.75 -1.00 4.43
CA LEU A 45 -10.15 0.06 3.49
C LEU A 45 -11.57 -0.16 2.96
N MET A 46 -11.91 -1.38 2.56
CA MET A 46 -13.26 -1.74 2.09
C MET A 46 -14.31 -1.41 3.15
N LYS A 47 -14.09 -1.77 4.43
CA LYS A 47 -15.04 -1.47 5.51
C LYS A 47 -15.23 0.04 5.67
N LEU A 48 -14.17 0.83 5.54
CA LEU A 48 -14.23 2.29 5.69
C LEU A 48 -14.96 2.97 4.52
N VAL A 49 -14.76 2.47 3.29
CA VAL A 49 -15.54 2.93 2.14
C VAL A 49 -17.03 2.65 2.37
N MET A 50 -17.40 1.46 2.85
CA MET A 50 -18.80 1.15 3.18
C MET A 50 -19.40 2.12 4.21
N VAL A 51 -18.60 2.58 5.19
CA VAL A 51 -19.05 3.58 6.16
C VAL A 51 -19.26 4.94 5.49
N LYS A 52 -18.36 5.36 4.59
CA LYS A 52 -18.52 6.61 3.83
C LYS A 52 -19.76 6.62 2.94
N GLU A 53 -20.13 5.45 2.41
CA GLU A 53 -21.35 5.25 1.62
C GLU A 53 -22.60 5.00 2.48
N GLY A 54 -22.53 5.15 3.81
CA GLY A 54 -23.69 5.06 4.71
C GLY A 54 -24.22 3.64 4.95
N VAL A 55 -23.44 2.60 4.59
CA VAL A 55 -23.85 1.20 4.76
C VAL A 55 -23.63 0.70 6.20
N ARG A 56 -22.73 1.35 6.94
CA ARG A 56 -22.34 1.01 8.33
C ARG A 56 -21.92 2.28 9.09
N GLU A 57 -21.88 2.22 10.42
CA GLU A 57 -21.39 3.31 11.27
C GLU A 57 -20.07 2.96 11.96
N ILE A 58 -19.07 3.84 11.81
CA ILE A 58 -17.78 3.80 12.51
C ILE A 58 -17.36 5.23 12.84
N GLN A 59 -16.82 5.46 14.04
CA GLN A 59 -16.25 6.76 14.44
C GLN A 59 -14.94 7.06 13.72
N ASP A 60 -14.63 8.33 13.51
CA ASP A 60 -13.36 8.80 12.92
C ASP A 60 -13.04 8.24 11.52
N VAL A 61 -14.08 7.92 10.74
CA VAL A 61 -13.95 7.29 9.42
C VAL A 61 -12.98 8.04 8.50
N ASP A 62 -12.95 9.37 8.53
CA ASP A 62 -12.08 10.18 7.65
C ASP A 62 -10.60 10.05 7.98
N VAL A 63 -10.27 9.92 9.26
CA VAL A 63 -8.88 9.73 9.70
C VAL A 63 -8.43 8.33 9.35
N ARG A 64 -9.27 7.33 9.61
CA ARG A 64 -8.99 5.93 9.28
C ARG A 64 -8.87 5.72 7.78
N LEU A 65 -9.73 6.33 6.97
CA LEU A 65 -9.70 6.19 5.52
C LEU A 65 -8.38 6.69 4.92
N LYS A 66 -7.89 7.84 5.40
CA LYS A 66 -6.58 8.36 4.99
C LYS A 66 -5.44 7.41 5.35
N HIS A 67 -5.52 6.77 6.52
CA HIS A 67 -4.55 5.78 6.97
C HIS A 67 -4.52 4.57 6.03
N GLU A 68 -5.67 3.92 5.83
CA GLU A 68 -5.72 2.68 5.03
C GLU A 68 -5.35 2.92 3.55
N LEU A 69 -5.72 4.07 2.98
CA LEU A 69 -5.27 4.46 1.64
C LEU A 69 -3.73 4.59 1.58
N ALA A 70 -3.12 5.17 2.60
CA ALA A 70 -1.67 5.33 2.66
C ALA A 70 -0.94 4.00 2.86
N ASP A 71 -1.48 3.11 3.70
CA ASP A 71 -0.89 1.79 3.97
C ASP A 71 -1.01 0.87 2.75
N CYS A 72 -2.17 0.86 2.09
CA CYS A 72 -2.34 0.16 0.81
C CYS A 72 -1.34 0.66 -0.24
N LEU A 73 -1.18 1.98 -0.38
CA LEU A 73 -0.20 2.56 -1.30
C LEU A 73 1.22 2.16 -0.93
N TRP A 74 1.59 2.21 0.36
CA TRP A 74 2.91 1.80 0.83
C TRP A 74 3.22 0.36 0.46
N ALA A 75 2.29 -0.57 0.69
CA ALA A 75 2.52 -1.98 0.39
C ALA A 75 2.65 -2.24 -1.12
N VAL A 76 1.85 -1.57 -1.97
CA VAL A 76 1.99 -1.63 -3.44
C VAL A 76 3.36 -1.12 -3.88
N MET A 77 3.82 0.01 -3.33
CA MET A 77 5.15 0.56 -3.64
C MET A 77 6.28 -0.38 -3.24
N ILE A 78 6.20 -1.00 -2.07
CA ILE A 78 7.19 -1.97 -1.59
C ILE A 78 7.19 -3.24 -2.44
N LEU A 79 6.02 -3.77 -2.81
CA LEU A 79 5.95 -4.93 -3.68
C LEU A 79 6.58 -4.62 -5.05
N ALA A 80 6.27 -3.48 -5.65
CA ALA A 80 6.88 -3.07 -6.91
C ALA A 80 8.41 -2.98 -6.79
N ASP A 81 8.92 -2.36 -5.72
CA ASP A 81 10.35 -2.26 -5.44
C ASP A 81 11.03 -3.63 -5.32
N GLU A 82 10.41 -4.51 -4.55
CA GLU A 82 10.88 -5.87 -4.31
C GLU A 82 10.87 -6.73 -5.58
N TYR A 83 9.99 -6.45 -6.55
CA TYR A 83 9.94 -7.14 -7.84
C TYR A 83 10.71 -6.41 -8.96
N GLY A 84 11.33 -5.25 -8.67
CA GLY A 84 12.05 -4.47 -9.68
C GLY A 84 11.14 -3.82 -10.72
N VAL A 85 9.89 -3.54 -10.37
CA VAL A 85 8.91 -2.88 -11.23
C VAL A 85 9.03 -1.36 -11.08
N ASP A 86 9.20 -0.65 -12.19
CA ASP A 86 9.08 0.81 -12.23
C ASP A 86 7.59 1.20 -12.17
N LEU A 87 7.08 1.36 -10.95
CA LEU A 87 5.66 1.61 -10.72
C LEU A 87 5.20 2.96 -11.27
N GLU A 88 6.03 4.00 -11.20
CA GLU A 88 5.69 5.33 -11.72
C GLU A 88 5.51 5.27 -13.24
N LYS A 89 6.48 4.67 -13.94
CA LYS A 89 6.37 4.47 -15.38
C LYS A 89 5.18 3.58 -15.76
N SER A 90 5.02 2.45 -15.07
CA SER A 90 3.93 1.49 -15.35
C SER A 90 2.55 2.13 -15.16
N PHE A 91 2.40 2.98 -14.14
CA PHE A 91 1.17 3.73 -13.91
C PHE A 91 0.87 4.69 -15.07
N LEU A 92 1.85 5.50 -15.48
CA LEU A 92 1.68 6.46 -16.59
C LEU A 92 1.35 5.76 -17.92
N GLU A 93 2.04 4.66 -18.23
CA GLU A 93 1.76 3.86 -19.43
C GLU A 93 0.33 3.31 -19.41
N THR A 94 -0.09 2.74 -18.28
CA THR A 94 -1.46 2.21 -18.11
C THR A 94 -2.52 3.29 -18.27
N MET A 95 -2.31 4.49 -17.69
CA MET A 95 -3.28 5.59 -17.83
C MET A 95 -3.36 6.09 -19.28
N ALA A 96 -2.23 6.23 -19.96
CA ALA A 96 -2.20 6.60 -21.38
C ALA A 96 -2.89 5.56 -22.29
N GLU A 97 -2.86 4.28 -21.92
CA GLU A 97 -3.64 3.24 -22.61
C GLU A 97 -5.15 3.33 -22.34
N LEU A 98 -5.56 3.66 -21.11
CA LEU A 98 -6.97 3.85 -20.77
C LEU A 98 -7.56 5.08 -21.45
N GLU A 99 -6.80 6.17 -21.56
CA GLU A 99 -7.23 7.38 -22.27
C GLU A 99 -7.59 7.11 -23.74
N LYS A 100 -6.90 6.18 -24.40
CA LYS A 100 -7.21 5.79 -25.79
C LYS A 100 -8.54 5.05 -25.94
N LYS A 101 -9.15 4.60 -24.84
CA LYS A 101 -10.45 3.88 -24.84
C LYS A 101 -11.65 4.82 -24.75
N PHE A 102 -11.42 6.10 -24.48
CA PHE A 102 -12.43 7.15 -24.43
C PHE A 102 -12.20 8.15 -25.55
#